data_AF-A0A5A9NBC9-F1
#
_entry.id   AF-A0A5A9NBC9-F1
#
_cell.length_a   1.000
_cell.length_b   1.000
_cell.length_c   1.000
_cell.angle_alpha   90.00
_cell.angle_beta   90.00
_cell.angle_gamma   90.00
#
_symmetry.space_group_name_H-M   'P 1'
#
loop_
_entity.id
_entity.type
_entity.pdbx_description
1 polymer ?
#
loop_
_entity_poly.entity_id
_entity_poly.type
_entity_poly.pdbx_seq_one_letter_code
_entity_poly.pdbx_strand_id
1 'polypeptide(L)'
;MLQRGLSGLTLLLLLCHDGVKATDLVICEQQPTFLSCGDAPIKVRSVFYGRDDMTTCTSVNTDYPDTACALSDALPIAATKCDGKALCQIIPHETFSDPCSGTSKYMRLSYDCLRPGDV
;
A
#
# COMPACT_ATOMS: atom_id res chain seq x y z
N MET A 1 -33.11 -18.94 36.62
CA MET A 1 -33.86 -18.91 35.34
C MET A 1 -33.43 -17.61 34.66
N LEU A 2 -32.82 -17.57 33.48
CA LEU A 2 -32.91 -18.49 32.36
C LEU A 2 -31.67 -18.24 31.46
N GLN A 3 -30.73 -19.18 31.41
CA GLN A 3 -29.85 -19.30 30.24
C GLN A 3 -30.76 -19.52 29.03
N ARG A 4 -30.85 -18.55 28.12
CA ARG A 4 -31.57 -18.71 26.85
C ARG A 4 -30.57 -18.74 25.70
N GLY A 5 -30.22 -19.98 25.33
CA GLY A 5 -29.98 -20.42 23.96
C GLY A 5 -28.89 -19.68 23.18
N LEU A 6 -27.66 -20.18 23.26
CA LEU A 6 -26.70 -19.98 22.18
C LEU A 6 -27.24 -20.66 20.91
N SER A 7 -27.57 -19.86 19.89
CA SER A 7 -27.73 -20.36 18.52
C SER A 7 -26.35 -20.73 17.99
N GLY A 8 -26.09 -22.02 17.76
CA GLY A 8 -24.80 -22.53 17.29
C GLY A 8 -24.40 -22.07 15.88
N LEU A 9 -25.25 -21.34 15.16
CA LEU A 9 -24.96 -20.83 13.81
C LEU A 9 -24.14 -19.53 13.82
N THR A 10 -24.18 -18.76 14.91
CA THR A 10 -23.44 -17.50 15.04
C THR A 10 -21.97 -17.68 15.42
N LEU A 11 -21.58 -18.86 15.93
CA LEU A 11 -20.21 -19.13 16.38
C LEU A 11 -19.25 -19.46 15.22
N LEU A 12 -19.75 -19.91 14.07
CA LEU A 12 -18.93 -20.24 12.89
C LEU A 12 -18.51 -19.01 12.06
N LEU A 13 -19.18 -17.86 12.26
CA LEU A 13 -18.91 -16.60 11.56
C LEU A 13 -17.89 -15.70 12.28
N LEU A 14 -17.42 -16.09 13.47
CA LEU A 14 -16.47 -15.30 14.27
C LEU A 14 -15.00 -15.70 14.07
N LEU A 15 -14.68 -16.62 13.16
CA LEU A 15 -13.29 -17.08 12.92
C LEU A 15 -12.54 -16.31 11.81
N CYS A 16 -13.01 -15.15 11.35
CA CYS A 16 -12.33 -14.41 10.28
C CYS A 16 -12.20 -12.90 10.52
N HIS A 17 -12.12 -12.42 11.77
CA HIS A 17 -11.97 -10.97 12.02
C HIS A 17 -10.61 -10.51 12.58
N ASP A 18 -9.62 -11.41 12.69
CA ASP A 18 -8.24 -11.04 13.00
C ASP A 18 -7.33 -11.04 11.76
N GLY A 19 -7.90 -10.77 10.59
CA GLY A 19 -7.12 -10.49 9.39
C GLY A 19 -6.36 -9.17 9.57
N VAL A 20 -5.03 -9.22 9.53
CA VAL A 20 -4.16 -8.03 9.49
C VAL A 20 -4.70 -7.06 8.45
N LYS A 21 -5.15 -5.88 8.89
CA LYS A 21 -5.70 -4.88 7.97
C LYS A 21 -4.55 -4.17 7.28
N ALA A 22 -4.44 -4.39 5.97
CA ALA A 22 -3.50 -3.64 5.14
C ALA A 22 -3.81 -2.15 5.16
N THR A 23 -2.74 -1.36 5.06
CA THR A 23 -2.81 0.10 4.91
C THR A 23 -2.51 0.45 3.46
N ASP A 24 -3.54 0.96 2.77
CA ASP A 24 -3.45 1.44 1.40
C ASP A 24 -3.18 2.95 1.36
N LEU A 25 -2.23 3.35 0.52
CA LEU A 25 -1.81 4.74 0.36
C LEU A 25 -1.74 5.10 -1.12
N VAL A 26 -2.10 6.35 -1.42
CA VAL A 26 -1.82 7.02 -2.70
C VAL A 26 -0.79 8.10 -2.43
N ILE A 27 0.35 8.04 -3.12
CA ILE A 27 1.48 8.96 -2.93
C ILE A 27 1.82 9.61 -4.27
N CYS A 28 1.70 10.92 -4.36
CA CYS A 28 2.06 11.64 -5.58
C CYS A 28 3.58 11.62 -5.80
N GLU A 29 4.04 11.68 -7.06
CA GLU A 29 5.43 11.45 -7.48
C GLU A 29 6.51 12.10 -6.60
N GLN A 30 6.30 13.35 -6.17
CA GLN A 30 7.28 14.12 -5.39
C GLN A 30 6.99 14.17 -3.89
N GLN A 31 5.96 13.48 -3.40
CA GLN A 31 5.53 13.57 -2.00
C GLN A 31 6.29 12.56 -1.12
N PRO A 32 7.09 13.02 -0.14
CA PRO A 32 7.69 12.14 0.85
C PRO A 32 6.62 11.57 1.77
N THR A 33 6.61 10.24 1.95
CA THR A 33 5.66 9.55 2.82
C THR A 33 6.39 8.57 3.73
N PHE A 34 5.97 8.49 4.99
CA PHE A 34 6.50 7.53 5.97
C PHE A 34 5.51 6.39 6.18
N LEU A 35 5.93 5.16 5.90
CA LEU A 35 5.27 3.93 6.36
C LEU A 35 5.71 3.68 7.79
N SER A 36 4.77 3.37 8.70
CA SER A 36 5.07 3.23 10.12
C SER A 36 4.24 2.12 10.76
N CYS A 37 4.91 1.26 11.53
CA CYS A 37 4.31 0.12 12.21
C CYS A 37 4.59 0.11 13.73
N GLY A 38 5.03 1.23 14.31
CA GLY A 38 5.48 1.26 15.70
C GLY A 38 6.70 0.34 15.87
N ASP A 39 6.56 -0.72 16.66
CA ASP A 39 7.63 -1.70 16.88
C ASP A 39 7.57 -2.92 15.93
N ALA A 40 6.51 -3.04 15.13
CA ALA A 40 6.32 -4.17 14.21
C ALA A 40 7.06 -3.96 12.88
N PRO A 41 7.56 -5.02 12.22
CA PRO A 41 8.16 -4.90 10.91
C PRO A 41 7.11 -4.68 9.83
N ILE A 42 7.42 -3.78 8.89
CA ILE A 42 6.64 -3.52 7.68
C ILE A 42 6.77 -4.72 6.74
N LYS A 43 5.66 -5.06 6.08
CA LYS A 43 5.62 -5.93 4.91
C LYS A 43 4.85 -5.27 3.78
N VAL A 44 5.55 -4.92 2.70
CA VAL A 44 4.91 -4.38 1.50
C VAL A 44 4.15 -5.50 0.78
N ARG A 45 2.89 -5.23 0.41
CA ARG A 45 1.98 -6.19 -0.20
C ARG A 45 1.79 -5.96 -1.69
N SER A 46 1.58 -4.71 -2.09
CA SER A 46 1.42 -4.33 -3.48
C SER A 46 1.96 -2.93 -3.70
N VAL A 47 2.51 -2.72 -4.90
CA VAL A 47 2.96 -1.41 -5.35
C VAL A 47 2.65 -1.25 -6.82
N PHE A 48 2.08 -0.10 -7.14
CA PHE A 48 2.02 0.47 -8.48
C PHE A 48 2.80 1.78 -8.47
N TYR A 49 3.57 2.05 -9.53
CA TYR A 49 4.14 3.37 -9.80
C TYR A 49 4.00 3.69 -11.29
N GLY A 50 3.32 4.78 -11.60
CA GLY A 50 2.98 5.14 -12.98
C GLY A 50 1.77 6.08 -13.03
N ARG A 51 1.00 6.01 -14.11
CA ARG A 51 -0.30 6.67 -14.25
C ARG A 51 -1.24 5.77 -15.05
N ASP A 52 -2.39 5.49 -14.46
CA ASP A 52 -3.47 4.72 -15.08
C ASP A 52 -4.84 5.41 -15.00
N ASP A 53 -4.91 6.60 -14.38
CA ASP A 53 -6.10 7.43 -14.34
C ASP A 53 -5.79 8.95 -14.40
N MET A 54 -6.80 9.71 -14.80
CA MET A 54 -6.72 11.16 -15.04
C MET A 54 -7.06 12.00 -13.81
N THR A 55 -7.35 11.43 -12.65
CA THR A 55 -7.88 12.16 -11.49
C THR A 55 -6.95 12.12 -10.30
N THR A 56 -6.18 11.05 -10.15
CA THR A 56 -5.24 10.85 -9.07
C THR A 56 -4.04 11.78 -9.23
N CYS A 57 -3.71 12.48 -8.14
CA CYS A 57 -2.55 13.38 -8.05
C CYS A 57 -2.50 14.38 -9.22
N THR A 58 -3.64 14.96 -9.59
CA THR A 58 -3.71 15.98 -10.62
C THR A 58 -3.27 17.33 -10.07
N SER A 59 -2.43 18.02 -10.84
CA SER A 59 -2.20 19.46 -10.67
C SER A 59 -2.95 20.22 -11.75
N VAL A 60 -3.30 21.48 -11.48
CA VAL A 60 -4.07 22.36 -12.39
C VAL A 60 -3.41 22.59 -13.76
N ASN A 61 -2.16 22.21 -13.95
CA ASN A 61 -1.36 22.51 -15.15
C ASN A 61 -0.76 21.27 -15.84
N THR A 62 -1.26 20.07 -15.55
CA THR A 62 -0.74 18.83 -16.17
C THR A 62 -1.62 18.41 -17.35
N ASP A 63 -1.10 18.55 -18.57
CA ASP A 63 -1.59 17.83 -19.76
C ASP A 63 -1.63 16.33 -19.42
N TYR A 64 -2.72 15.63 -19.80
CA TYR A 64 -3.01 14.25 -19.41
C TYR A 64 -2.38 13.24 -20.38
N PRO A 65 -1.18 12.69 -20.12
CA PRO A 65 -0.54 11.78 -21.04
C PRO A 65 -0.72 10.33 -20.57
N ASP A 66 -0.57 9.44 -21.54
CA ASP A 66 -0.61 7.98 -21.49
C ASP A 66 -1.00 7.31 -20.14
N THR A 67 -2.25 6.85 -20.06
CA THR A 67 -2.77 6.03 -18.95
C THR A 67 -2.31 4.57 -19.01
N ALA A 68 -1.43 4.20 -19.95
CA ALA A 68 -0.81 2.88 -20.00
C ALA A 68 0.63 2.87 -19.41
N CYS A 69 0.90 3.73 -18.42
CA CYS A 69 2.21 3.81 -17.78
C CYS A 69 2.24 3.07 -16.44
N ALA A 70 3.09 2.04 -16.34
CA ALA A 70 3.35 1.33 -15.09
C ALA A 70 4.78 0.77 -15.07
N LEU A 71 5.48 0.91 -13.94
CA LEU A 71 6.76 0.27 -13.70
C LEU A 71 6.56 -1.18 -13.23
N SER A 72 7.09 -2.15 -13.98
CA SER A 72 6.92 -3.59 -13.70
C SER A 72 7.51 -4.05 -12.37
N ASP A 73 8.66 -3.50 -11.97
CA ASP A 73 9.41 -3.94 -10.79
C ASP A 73 9.17 -3.07 -9.54
N ALA A 74 8.06 -2.33 -9.48
CA ALA A 74 7.80 -1.40 -8.39
C ALA A 74 7.69 -2.10 -7.01
N LEU A 75 7.07 -3.28 -6.95
CA LEU A 75 6.93 -4.06 -5.71
C LEU A 75 8.28 -4.53 -5.14
N PRO A 76 9.14 -5.28 -5.88
CA PRO A 76 10.42 -5.74 -5.33
C PRO A 76 11.33 -4.58 -4.92
N ILE A 77 11.30 -3.44 -5.62
CA ILE A 77 12.06 -2.24 -5.24
C ILE A 77 11.58 -1.69 -3.88
N ALA A 78 10.27 -1.50 -3.70
CA ALA A 78 9.72 -0.99 -2.45
C ALA A 78 9.90 -1.97 -1.28
N ALA A 79 9.69 -3.27 -1.53
CA ALA A 79 9.92 -4.32 -0.54
C ALA A 79 11.38 -4.33 -0.09
N THR A 80 12.35 -4.28 -1.02
CA THR A 80 13.78 -4.18 -0.68
C THR A 80 14.08 -2.95 0.17
N LYS A 81 13.40 -1.84 -0.08
CA LYS A 81 13.59 -0.59 0.67
C LYS A 81 12.97 -0.64 2.07
N CYS A 82 11.82 -1.29 2.26
CA CYS A 82 10.99 -1.12 3.46
C CYS A 82 10.71 -2.40 4.28
N ASP A 83 10.74 -3.59 3.69
CA ASP A 83 10.41 -4.82 4.42
C ASP A 83 11.34 -5.01 5.62
N GLY A 84 10.76 -5.43 6.75
CA GLY A 84 11.49 -5.67 8.00
C GLY A 84 11.80 -4.42 8.83
N LYS A 85 11.57 -3.22 8.31
CA LYS A 85 11.75 -1.96 9.05
C LYS A 85 10.47 -1.60 9.82
N ALA A 86 10.62 -0.92 10.95
CA ALA A 86 9.50 -0.33 11.70
C ALA A 86 9.00 0.99 11.09
N LEU A 87 9.93 1.76 10.49
CA LEU A 87 9.69 3.04 9.83
C LEU A 87 10.43 3.05 8.49
N CYS A 88 9.75 3.44 7.42
CA CYS A 88 10.34 3.56 6.09
C CYS A 88 9.85 4.82 5.38
N GLN A 89 10.79 5.66 4.91
CA GLN A 89 10.45 6.79 4.06
C GLN A 89 10.49 6.38 2.58
N ILE A 90 9.44 6.72 1.83
CA ILE A 90 9.39 6.59 0.37
C ILE A 90 9.13 7.96 -0.24
N ILE A 91 9.95 8.31 -1.23
CA ILE A 91 9.71 9.40 -2.17
C ILE A 91 9.68 8.74 -3.54
N PRO A 92 8.52 8.64 -4.23
CA PRO A 92 8.40 7.82 -5.44
C PRO A 92 9.42 8.19 -6.53
N HIS A 93 9.58 9.47 -6.84
CA HIS A 93 10.53 9.95 -7.84
C HIS A 93 12.00 9.59 -7.55
N GLU A 94 12.40 9.51 -6.27
CA GLU A 94 13.76 9.13 -5.89
C GLU A 94 13.96 7.62 -5.77
N THR A 95 12.87 6.89 -5.54
CA THR A 95 12.91 5.45 -5.26
C THR A 95 12.84 4.62 -6.54
N PHE A 96 12.14 5.10 -7.56
CA PHE A 96 11.85 4.36 -8.79
C PHE A 96 12.46 5.07 -10.00
N SER A 97 12.96 4.30 -10.96
CA SER A 97 13.26 4.81 -12.30
C SER A 97 11.99 5.34 -12.97
N ASP A 98 12.13 6.31 -13.87
CA ASP A 98 10.98 6.87 -14.61
C ASP A 98 10.51 5.90 -15.72
N PRO A 99 9.32 5.28 -15.60
CA PRO A 99 8.77 4.40 -16.64
C PRO A 99 8.18 5.17 -17.85
N CYS A 100 7.89 6.47 -17.71
CA CYS A 100 7.22 7.26 -18.75
C CYS A 100 7.54 8.76 -18.61
N SER A 101 8.69 9.16 -19.19
CA SER A 101 9.14 10.55 -19.17
C SER A 101 8.10 11.52 -19.74
N GLY A 102 7.95 12.68 -19.10
CA GLY A 102 6.94 13.68 -19.46
C GLY A 102 5.54 13.40 -18.92
N THR A 103 5.31 12.26 -18.26
CA THR A 103 4.06 11.94 -17.57
C THR A 103 4.23 12.10 -16.07
N SER A 104 3.37 12.92 -15.45
CA SER A 104 3.28 12.99 -13.99
C SER A 104 2.79 11.65 -13.45
N LYS A 105 3.45 11.09 -12.44
CA LYS A 105 3.11 9.76 -11.91
C LYS A 105 2.53 9.84 -10.49
N TYR A 106 2.04 8.72 -10.03
CA TYR A 106 1.74 8.49 -8.61
C TYR A 106 2.02 7.02 -8.28
N MET A 107 2.08 6.77 -6.98
CA MET A 107 2.27 5.46 -6.41
C MET A 107 0.99 5.04 -5.68
N ARG A 108 0.55 3.80 -5.87
CA ARG A 108 -0.37 3.13 -4.95
C ARG A 108 0.41 2.06 -4.21
N LEU A 109 0.39 2.10 -2.89
CA LEU A 109 1.12 1.17 -2.03
C LEU A 109 0.19 0.57 -0.99
N SER A 110 0.28 -0.74 -0.80
CA SER A 110 -0.35 -1.45 0.30
C SER A 110 0.72 -2.10 1.18
N TYR A 111 0.62 -1.95 2.49
CA TYR A 111 1.54 -2.59 3.44
C TYR A 111 0.85 -3.04 4.72
N ASP A 112 1.46 -4.04 5.36
CA ASP A 112 1.07 -4.58 6.66
C ASP A 112 2.13 -4.30 7.73
N CYS A 113 1.69 -4.34 8.98
CA CYS A 113 2.55 -4.43 10.14
C CYS A 113 2.50 -5.87 10.66
N LEU A 114 3.60 -6.60 10.51
CA LEU A 114 3.68 -8.01 10.89
C LEU A 114 3.65 -8.15 12.41
N ARG A 115 2.80 -9.04 12.91
CA ARG A 115 2.76 -9.47 14.31
C ARG A 115 3.57 -10.76 14.49
N PRO A 116 3.95 -11.11 15.72
CA PRO A 116 4.51 -12.42 16.02
C PRO A 116 3.56 -13.53 15.55
N GLY A 117 3.98 -14.31 14.54
CA GLY A 117 3.18 -15.38 13.92
C GLY A 117 2.91 -15.24 12.42
N ASP A 118 3.21 -14.09 11.81
CA ASP A 118 2.94 -13.81 10.38
C ASP A 118 4.05 -14.28 9.41
N VAL A 119 5.01 -15.10 9.86
CA VAL A 119 6.20 -15.57 9.10
C VAL A 119 6.12 -17.05 8.75
#